data_AF-A0A6C0BDJ8-F1
#
_entry.id   AF-A0A6C0BDJ8-F1
#
_cell.length_a   1.000
_cell.length_b   1.000
_cell.length_c   1.000
_cell.angle_alpha   90.00
_cell.angle_beta   90.00
_cell.angle_gamma   90.00
#
_symmetry.space_group_name_H-M   'P 1'
#
loop_
_entity.id
_entity.type
_entity.pdbx_description
1 polymer ?
#
loop_
_entity_poly.entity_id
_entity_poly.type
_entity_poly.pdbx_seq_one_letter_code
_entity_poly.pdbx_strand_id
1 'polypeptide(L)'
;MSYPDKFNLESGSESDSDNIYSQPNPYSHLKQDEKEEADKKINDFDDYIKNLFDVYLQSLGDENINEDSYTADEIELENREGQDEANFFYFIGRLNPPHEGHIFALKELVSKAMSKGSTALILLGSGPSQKDGDKRTFDNPIPFGLKKEFIEQQFKSIRPVEPVEGTNYVIKEMTTPHGDLARYIGESLKSKNVSDIKEIKIKHFAGGKDDDASKLKSILDYAEKVAKNENPNSNVLATVEVIEPQQNESGLKPMSATQVRNDAYKTYLDSSGYNGWLKQYKDFYGPMAQQIYEEILNPIYELRRRGISDEEIQNLTREYIETGKLPKTSKKAAKKRGGTRSGGTRSGGTKRRQKNSKRKRNKTLHHSKKKLRKNKLTKRKSR
;
A
#
# COMPACT_ATOMS: atom_id res chain seq x y z
N MET A 1 -2.63 75.31 -33.98
CA MET A 1 -1.63 74.23 -33.90
C MET A 1 -2.37 72.96 -33.54
N SER A 2 -2.48 72.09 -34.53
CA SER A 2 -3.31 70.89 -34.57
C SER A 2 -2.39 69.70 -34.37
N TYR A 3 -2.71 68.80 -33.44
CA TYR A 3 -2.10 67.48 -33.35
C TYR A 3 -3.14 66.45 -33.78
N PRO A 4 -2.86 65.64 -34.82
CA PRO A 4 -3.80 64.69 -35.37
C PRO A 4 -3.64 63.27 -34.79
N ASP A 5 -4.68 62.50 -35.07
CA ASP A 5 -4.74 61.07 -35.32
C ASP A 5 -4.64 60.04 -34.19
N LYS A 6 -5.86 59.64 -33.82
CA LYS A 6 -6.33 58.28 -33.54
C LYS A 6 -5.52 57.21 -34.31
N PHE A 7 -4.87 56.32 -33.57
CA PHE A 7 -4.46 55.02 -34.07
C PHE A 7 -5.35 53.93 -33.45
N ASN A 8 -5.99 53.18 -34.35
CA ASN A 8 -6.63 51.90 -34.11
C ASN A 8 -5.61 50.92 -33.53
N LEU A 9 -5.99 50.21 -32.46
CA LEU A 9 -5.38 48.93 -32.11
C LEU A 9 -6.47 47.87 -32.19
N GLU A 10 -6.28 47.00 -33.17
CA GLU A 10 -7.10 45.87 -33.54
C GLU A 10 -7.23 44.88 -32.38
N SER A 11 -8.44 44.39 -32.17
CA SER A 11 -8.75 43.23 -31.35
C SER A 11 -8.24 41.97 -32.05
N GLY A 12 -7.02 41.56 -31.73
CA GLY A 12 -6.48 40.24 -32.04
C GLY A 12 -7.05 39.20 -31.09
N SER A 13 -7.98 38.40 -31.59
CA SER A 13 -8.33 37.08 -31.05
C SER A 13 -7.20 36.08 -31.33
N GLU A 14 -6.81 35.32 -30.31
CA GLU A 14 -6.30 33.93 -30.34
C GLU A 14 -5.22 33.73 -29.26
N SER A 15 -5.48 32.81 -28.32
CA SER A 15 -4.50 31.78 -27.96
C SER A 15 -5.18 30.73 -27.08
N ASP A 16 -5.45 29.61 -27.73
CA ASP A 16 -5.76 28.31 -27.17
C ASP A 16 -4.76 27.90 -26.08
N SER A 17 -5.27 27.45 -24.93
CA SER A 17 -4.51 26.57 -24.04
C SER A 17 -5.43 25.80 -23.07
N ASP A 18 -6.42 25.10 -23.61
CA ASP A 18 -7.16 24.06 -22.90
C ASP A 18 -7.19 22.77 -23.76
N ASN A 19 -6.05 22.11 -23.93
CA ASN A 19 -6.04 20.71 -24.34
C ASN A 19 -4.74 19.99 -23.95
N ILE A 20 -4.49 19.91 -22.65
CA ILE A 20 -3.43 19.04 -22.11
C ILE A 20 -4.14 17.76 -21.65
N TYR A 21 -3.84 16.64 -22.33
CA TYR A 21 -4.35 15.28 -22.12
C TYR A 21 -5.67 14.90 -22.82
N SER A 22 -5.80 15.10 -24.13
CA SER A 22 -6.66 14.20 -24.90
C SER A 22 -5.94 12.86 -25.04
N GLN A 23 -6.58 11.76 -24.64
CA GLN A 23 -6.03 10.43 -24.94
C GLN A 23 -5.89 10.30 -26.46
N PRO A 24 -4.80 9.67 -26.96
CA PRO A 24 -4.66 9.44 -28.39
C PRO A 24 -5.87 8.65 -28.90
N ASN A 25 -6.37 9.03 -30.08
CA ASN A 25 -7.52 8.36 -30.67
C ASN A 25 -7.22 6.87 -30.83
N PRO A 26 -8.18 5.97 -30.51
CA PRO A 26 -7.98 4.54 -30.71
C PRO A 26 -7.67 4.26 -32.18
N TYR A 27 -6.79 3.28 -32.43
CA TYR A 27 -6.30 2.95 -33.78
C TYR A 27 -7.44 2.78 -34.81
N SER A 28 -8.59 2.23 -34.40
CA SER A 28 -9.78 2.09 -35.26
C SER A 28 -10.30 3.41 -35.84
N HIS A 29 -10.08 4.53 -35.15
CA HIS A 29 -10.55 5.87 -35.50
C HIS A 29 -9.48 6.74 -36.17
N LEU A 30 -8.26 6.25 -36.34
CA LEU A 30 -7.23 6.93 -37.11
C LEU A 30 -7.62 6.99 -38.59
N LYS A 31 -7.21 8.07 -39.27
CA LYS A 31 -7.33 8.17 -40.72
C LYS A 31 -6.38 7.17 -41.39
N GLN A 32 -6.62 6.87 -42.66
CA GLN A 32 -5.93 5.80 -43.37
C GLN A 32 -4.41 6.01 -43.44
N ASP A 33 -3.98 7.25 -43.70
CA ASP A 33 -2.60 7.69 -43.67
C ASP A 33 -1.94 7.55 -42.29
N GLU A 34 -2.67 7.89 -41.23
CA GLU A 34 -2.20 7.73 -39.84
C GLU A 34 -2.10 6.24 -39.43
N LYS A 35 -2.99 5.39 -39.95
CA LYS A 35 -2.93 3.93 -39.76
C LYS A 35 -1.72 3.33 -40.45
N GLU A 36 -1.44 3.74 -41.68
CA GLU A 36 -0.26 3.28 -42.42
C GLU A 36 1.05 3.67 -41.72
N GLU A 37 1.12 4.87 -41.14
CA GLU A 37 2.28 5.27 -40.32
C GLU A 37 2.39 4.46 -39.02
N ALA A 38 1.26 4.18 -38.36
CA ALA A 38 1.23 3.35 -37.16
C ALA A 38 1.64 1.90 -37.45
N ASP A 39 1.15 1.32 -38.55
CA ASP A 39 1.52 -0.03 -38.99
C ASP A 39 2.99 -0.14 -39.34
N LYS A 40 3.55 0.90 -39.98
CA LYS A 40 4.98 0.96 -40.23
C LYS A 40 5.78 0.95 -38.92
N LYS A 41 5.38 1.72 -37.91
CA LYS A 41 6.04 1.74 -36.60
C LYS A 41 5.93 0.40 -35.87
N ILE A 42 4.79 -0.30 -36.01
CA ILE A 42 4.58 -1.64 -35.45
C ILE A 42 5.54 -2.63 -36.13
N ASN A 43 5.62 -2.62 -37.46
CA ASN A 43 6.51 -3.51 -38.20
C ASN A 43 7.99 -3.22 -37.91
N ASP A 44 8.38 -1.94 -37.86
CA ASP A 44 9.75 -1.53 -37.50
C ASP A 44 10.11 -2.02 -36.07
N PHE A 45 9.14 -2.02 -35.15
CA PHE A 45 9.33 -2.55 -33.79
C PHE A 45 9.42 -4.09 -33.78
N ASP A 46 8.57 -4.79 -34.54
CA ASP A 46 8.64 -6.25 -34.65
C ASP A 46 9.97 -6.73 -35.25
N ASP A 47 10.48 -6.02 -36.25
CA ASP A 47 11.79 -6.32 -36.86
C ASP A 47 12.95 -6.00 -35.90
N TYR A 48 12.82 -4.96 -35.07
CA TYR A 48 13.77 -4.69 -33.99
C TYR A 48 13.79 -5.83 -32.96
N ILE A 49 12.62 -6.33 -32.54
CA ILE A 49 12.51 -7.45 -31.59
C ILE A 49 13.09 -8.74 -32.17
N LYS A 50 12.81 -9.05 -33.45
CA LYS A 50 13.39 -10.23 -34.12
C LYS A 50 14.92 -10.17 -34.18
N ASN A 51 15.49 -9.03 -34.59
CA ASN A 51 16.94 -8.85 -34.62
C ASN A 51 17.57 -8.98 -33.21
N LEU A 52 16.89 -8.48 -32.18
CA LEU A 52 17.34 -8.62 -30.79
C LEU A 52 17.40 -10.10 -30.36
N PHE A 53 16.38 -10.87 -30.76
CA PHE A 53 16.32 -12.31 -30.50
C PHE A 53 17.37 -13.10 -31.28
N ASP A 54 17.62 -12.75 -32.55
CA ASP A 54 18.63 -13.42 -33.37
C ASP A 54 20.05 -13.17 -32.84
N VAL A 55 20.35 -11.95 -32.37
CA VAL A 55 21.61 -11.63 -31.69
C VAL A 55 21.76 -12.40 -30.38
N TYR A 56 20.67 -12.58 -29.63
CA TYR A 56 20.66 -13.38 -28.40
C TYR A 56 20.84 -14.88 -28.66
N LEU A 57 20.26 -15.41 -29.73
CA LEU A 57 20.45 -16.81 -30.12
C LEU A 57 21.86 -17.06 -30.67
N GLN A 58 22.44 -16.11 -31.41
CA GLN A 58 23.83 -16.18 -31.85
C GLN A 58 24.82 -16.10 -30.68
N SER A 59 24.50 -15.35 -29.61
CA SER A 59 25.38 -15.28 -28.43
C SER A 59 25.35 -16.54 -27.56
N LEU A 60 24.34 -17.41 -27.76
CA LEU A 60 24.26 -18.74 -27.15
C LEU A 60 24.96 -19.83 -27.99
N GLY A 61 25.45 -19.49 -29.19
CA GLY A 61 25.88 -20.45 -30.21
C GLY A 61 27.39 -20.73 -30.31
N ASP A 62 28.20 -20.45 -29.29
CA ASP A 62 29.67 -20.71 -29.31
C ASP A 62 30.19 -21.58 -28.14
N GLU A 63 29.29 -22.19 -27.36
CA GLU A 63 29.67 -23.25 -26.41
C GLU A 63 29.23 -24.62 -26.94
N ASN A 64 30.19 -25.30 -27.59
CA ASN A 64 30.26 -26.74 -27.89
C ASN A 64 29.09 -27.60 -27.35
N ILE A 65 28.09 -27.81 -28.20
CA ILE A 65 27.18 -28.96 -28.06
C ILE A 65 27.55 -29.93 -29.18
N ASN A 66 28.13 -31.07 -28.77
CA ASN A 66 28.39 -32.22 -29.63
C ASN A 66 27.10 -32.60 -30.37
N GLU A 67 27.12 -32.44 -31.69
CA GLU A 67 26.23 -33.16 -32.60
C GLU A 67 26.57 -34.64 -32.50
N ASP A 68 25.74 -35.42 -31.81
CA ASP A 68 25.46 -36.79 -32.23
C ASP A 68 24.16 -37.27 -31.61
N SER A 69 23.19 -37.56 -32.50
CA SER A 69 22.15 -38.56 -32.34
C SER A 69 21.05 -38.30 -31.29
N TYR A 70 19.96 -37.65 -31.71
CA TYR A 70 18.61 -38.05 -31.26
C TYR A 70 17.62 -38.10 -32.42
N THR A 71 17.18 -39.34 -32.70
CA THR A 71 16.08 -39.72 -33.58
C THR A 71 14.73 -39.26 -33.01
N ALA A 72 13.82 -38.91 -33.91
CA ALA A 72 12.58 -38.19 -33.67
C ALA A 72 11.43 -38.93 -32.93
N ASP A 73 11.72 -39.81 -31.96
CA ASP A 73 10.67 -40.60 -31.27
C ASP A 73 10.75 -40.66 -29.74
N GLU A 74 11.56 -39.81 -29.09
CA GLU A 74 11.50 -39.60 -27.63
C GLU A 74 11.46 -38.10 -27.32
N ILE A 75 10.31 -37.46 -27.56
CA ILE A 75 9.94 -36.29 -26.76
C ILE A 75 9.47 -36.85 -25.42
N GLU A 76 10.43 -37.31 -24.62
CA GLU A 76 10.22 -37.45 -23.19
C GLU A 76 9.87 -36.07 -22.65
N LEU A 77 8.77 -36.06 -21.89
CA LEU A 77 8.37 -34.97 -21.01
C LEU A 77 9.55 -34.55 -20.15
N GLU A 78 10.32 -33.57 -20.61
CA GLU A 78 11.25 -32.86 -19.74
C GLU A 78 10.43 -32.12 -18.66
N ASN A 79 10.29 -32.81 -17.53
CA ASN A 79 10.25 -32.29 -16.17
C ASN A 79 9.39 -31.02 -15.93
N ARG A 80 8.07 -31.22 -15.76
CA ARG A 80 7.22 -30.33 -14.95
C ARG A 80 7.45 -30.53 -13.44
N GLU A 81 8.69 -30.57 -12.98
CA GLU A 81 9.02 -30.71 -11.54
C GLU A 81 8.74 -29.45 -10.69
N GLY A 82 8.11 -28.41 -11.26
CA GLY A 82 7.85 -27.13 -10.59
C GLY A 82 6.41 -26.83 -10.15
N GLN A 83 5.42 -27.71 -10.41
CA GLN A 83 4.00 -27.36 -10.22
C GLN A 83 3.37 -27.81 -8.89
N ASP A 84 4.10 -28.57 -8.06
CA ASP A 84 3.58 -29.09 -6.79
C ASP A 84 3.53 -28.04 -5.66
N GLU A 85 4.20 -26.89 -5.80
CA GLU A 85 4.35 -25.91 -4.71
C GLU A 85 4.00 -24.46 -5.14
N ALA A 86 3.10 -23.82 -4.39
CA ALA A 86 2.80 -22.40 -4.52
C ALA A 86 3.35 -21.61 -3.33
N ASN A 87 4.19 -20.61 -3.61
CA ASN A 87 4.80 -19.75 -2.60
C ASN A 87 4.19 -18.34 -2.61
N PHE A 88 3.86 -17.82 -1.44
CA PHE A 88 3.33 -16.48 -1.21
C PHE A 88 4.16 -15.77 -0.15
N PHE A 89 4.75 -14.62 -0.51
CA PHE A 89 5.56 -13.81 0.38
C PHE A 89 4.93 -12.45 0.54
N TYR A 90 4.74 -11.99 1.79
CA TYR A 90 4.17 -10.67 2.00
C TYR A 90 4.72 -9.92 3.21
N PHE A 91 4.73 -8.59 3.11
CA PHE A 91 5.10 -7.64 4.15
C PHE A 91 3.92 -6.69 4.41
N ILE A 92 3.70 -6.32 5.68
CA ILE A 92 2.69 -5.34 6.09
C ILE A 92 3.36 -4.35 7.04
N GLY A 93 3.33 -3.05 6.71
CA GLY A 93 3.92 -2.04 7.59
C GLY A 93 3.49 -0.62 7.25
N ARG A 94 3.67 0.31 8.21
CA ARG A 94 3.31 1.74 8.03
C ARG A 94 4.42 2.56 7.39
N LEU A 95 5.68 2.24 7.74
CA LEU A 95 6.90 2.87 7.23
C LEU A 95 6.85 4.41 7.32
N ASN A 96 6.68 4.93 8.53
CA ASN A 96 6.43 6.36 8.79
C ASN A 96 7.49 6.99 9.70
N PRO A 97 8.70 7.31 9.20
CA PRO A 97 9.19 7.08 7.84
C PRO A 97 9.82 5.66 7.64
N PRO A 98 10.11 5.25 6.39
CA PRO A 98 10.96 4.09 6.12
C PRO A 98 12.35 4.27 6.76
N HIS A 99 13.02 3.19 7.16
CA HIS A 99 14.37 3.19 7.75
C HIS A 99 15.12 1.91 7.36
N GLU A 100 16.41 1.76 7.67
CA GLU A 100 17.23 0.64 7.18
C GLU A 100 16.61 -0.71 7.52
N GLY A 101 16.16 -0.90 8.76
CA GLY A 101 15.50 -2.15 9.16
C GLY A 101 14.29 -2.53 8.28
N HIS A 102 13.47 -1.56 7.89
CA HIS A 102 12.37 -1.80 6.94
C HIS A 102 12.92 -2.17 5.56
N ILE A 103 13.88 -1.40 5.05
CA ILE A 103 14.43 -1.62 3.71
C ILE A 103 15.09 -2.99 3.64
N PHE A 104 15.90 -3.37 4.62
CA PHE A 104 16.54 -4.68 4.69
C PHE A 104 15.52 -5.82 4.66
N ALA A 105 14.49 -5.77 5.52
CA ALA A 105 13.43 -6.79 5.52
C ALA A 105 12.69 -6.88 4.17
N LEU A 106 12.45 -5.74 3.53
CA LEU A 106 11.84 -5.69 2.20
C LEU A 106 12.75 -6.25 1.11
N LYS A 107 14.06 -6.00 1.16
CA LYS A 107 15.04 -6.58 0.22
C LYS A 107 15.10 -8.10 0.35
N GLU A 108 15.14 -8.62 1.58
CA GLU A 108 15.10 -10.07 1.87
C GLU A 108 13.81 -10.72 1.36
N LEU A 109 12.65 -10.09 1.62
CA LEU A 109 11.36 -10.55 1.10
C LEU A 109 11.40 -10.70 -0.42
N VAL A 110 11.85 -9.67 -1.14
CA VAL A 110 11.89 -9.67 -2.61
C VAL A 110 12.88 -10.72 -3.13
N SER A 111 14.08 -10.80 -2.57
CA SER A 111 15.09 -11.81 -2.92
C SER A 111 14.54 -13.23 -2.76
N LYS A 112 13.87 -13.50 -1.63
CA LYS A 112 13.28 -14.81 -1.33
C LYS A 112 12.13 -15.16 -2.27
N ALA A 113 11.24 -14.19 -2.56
CA ALA A 113 10.17 -14.38 -3.52
C ALA A 113 10.71 -14.72 -4.92
N MET A 114 11.75 -13.99 -5.35
CA MET A 114 12.45 -14.22 -6.62
C MET A 114 13.05 -15.63 -6.71
N SER A 115 13.78 -16.06 -5.66
CA SER A 115 14.39 -17.40 -5.61
C SER A 115 13.38 -18.55 -5.69
N LYS A 116 12.09 -18.25 -5.49
CA LYS A 116 10.98 -19.21 -5.49
C LYS A 116 9.99 -18.98 -6.63
N GLY A 117 10.34 -18.15 -7.63
CA GLY A 117 9.48 -17.85 -8.77
C GLY A 117 8.12 -17.25 -8.38
N SER A 118 8.11 -16.46 -7.29
CA SER A 118 6.90 -15.82 -6.76
C SER A 118 7.02 -14.30 -6.78
N THR A 119 5.89 -13.62 -6.74
CA THR A 119 5.80 -12.15 -6.68
C THR A 119 5.58 -11.71 -5.24
N ALA A 120 6.47 -10.93 -4.65
CA ALA A 120 6.33 -10.47 -3.27
C ALA A 120 5.21 -9.40 -3.11
N LEU A 121 4.36 -9.49 -2.10
CA LEU A 121 3.36 -8.45 -1.80
C LEU A 121 3.81 -7.51 -0.68
N ILE A 122 3.83 -6.21 -0.91
CA ILE A 122 4.17 -5.19 0.07
C ILE A 122 2.95 -4.30 0.31
N LEU A 123 2.34 -4.41 1.49
CA LEU A 123 1.20 -3.59 1.89
C LEU A 123 1.66 -2.44 2.80
N LEU A 124 1.48 -1.21 2.33
CA LEU A 124 1.91 -0.01 3.03
C LEU A 124 0.72 0.74 3.64
N GLY A 125 0.76 0.96 4.95
CA GLY A 125 -0.26 1.73 5.66
C GLY A 125 -0.09 3.23 5.50
N SER A 126 -1.15 3.91 5.07
CA SER A 126 -1.19 5.38 4.91
C SER A 126 -1.51 6.14 6.18
N GLY A 127 -1.75 5.43 7.29
CA GLY A 127 -2.26 6.01 8.53
C GLY A 127 -3.79 5.99 8.57
N PRO A 128 -4.41 6.64 9.57
CA PRO A 128 -5.85 6.60 9.74
C PRO A 128 -6.57 7.43 8.65
N SER A 129 -7.21 6.76 7.70
CA SER A 129 -8.16 7.39 6.78
C SER A 129 -9.36 7.95 7.56
N GLN A 130 -9.66 9.24 7.41
CA GLN A 130 -10.89 9.84 7.95
C GLN A 130 -11.93 10.04 6.84
N LYS A 131 -13.20 10.21 7.25
CA LYS A 131 -14.32 10.52 6.34
C LYS A 131 -14.08 11.75 5.46
N ASP A 132 -13.17 12.64 5.85
CA ASP A 132 -12.85 13.89 5.19
C ASP A 132 -11.41 13.90 4.61
N GLY A 133 -10.84 12.72 4.31
CA GLY A 133 -9.51 12.57 3.71
C GLY A 133 -8.42 12.06 4.65
N ASP A 134 -7.22 11.86 4.10
CA ASP A 134 -6.04 11.42 4.83
C ASP A 134 -5.52 12.53 5.74
N LYS A 135 -5.65 12.33 7.06
CA LYS A 135 -4.98 13.20 8.02
C LYS A 135 -3.60 12.64 8.30
N ARG A 136 -2.59 13.27 7.69
CA ARG A 136 -1.21 13.18 8.16
C ARG A 136 -1.16 13.54 9.65
N THR A 137 -0.50 12.70 10.43
CA THR A 137 -0.33 12.86 11.90
C THR A 137 1.14 12.79 12.24
N PHE A 138 1.52 13.18 13.45
CA PHE A 138 2.89 13.01 13.94
C PHE A 138 3.36 11.55 13.84
N ASP A 139 2.45 10.58 13.98
CA ASP A 139 2.76 9.15 13.83
C ASP A 139 2.69 8.62 12.39
N ASN A 140 2.02 9.33 11.49
CA ASN A 140 1.86 8.93 10.10
C ASN A 140 1.99 10.16 9.21
N PRO A 141 3.20 10.75 9.12
CA PRO A 141 3.38 11.97 8.37
C PRO A 141 3.61 11.71 6.87
N ILE A 142 4.11 10.52 6.49
CA ILE A 142 4.55 10.23 5.13
C ILE A 142 3.41 9.64 4.28
N PRO A 143 3.07 10.23 3.11
CA PRO A 143 2.05 9.72 2.22
C PRO A 143 2.48 8.41 1.54
N PHE A 144 1.50 7.63 1.07
CA PHE A 144 1.76 6.36 0.37
C PHE A 144 2.71 6.50 -0.82
N GLY A 145 2.45 7.48 -1.71
CA GLY A 145 3.24 7.70 -2.91
C GLY A 145 4.73 7.86 -2.62
N LEU A 146 5.07 8.69 -1.62
CA LEU A 146 6.46 8.94 -1.25
C LEU A 146 7.14 7.70 -0.65
N LYS A 147 6.42 6.90 0.14
CA LYS A 147 6.96 5.63 0.67
C LYS A 147 7.24 4.64 -0.46
N LYS A 148 6.30 4.51 -1.39
CA LYS A 148 6.43 3.62 -2.55
C LYS A 148 7.65 4.01 -3.39
N GLU A 149 7.74 5.30 -3.75
CA GLU A 149 8.86 5.83 -4.55
C GLU A 149 10.21 5.58 -3.88
N PHE A 150 10.32 5.84 -2.57
CA PHE A 150 11.56 5.60 -1.83
C PHE A 150 11.95 4.11 -1.84
N ILE A 151 11.00 3.21 -1.61
CA ILE A 151 11.26 1.76 -1.62
C ILE A 151 11.69 1.29 -3.02
N GLU A 152 11.02 1.77 -4.07
CA GLU A 152 11.36 1.44 -5.46
C GLU A 152 12.78 1.92 -5.80
N GLN A 153 13.18 3.11 -5.35
CA GLN A 153 14.55 3.59 -5.51
C GLN A 153 15.55 2.68 -4.77
N GLN A 154 15.23 2.24 -3.56
CA GLN A 154 16.08 1.31 -2.81
C GLN A 154 16.21 -0.05 -3.50
N PHE A 155 15.19 -0.50 -4.23
CA PHE A 155 15.22 -1.74 -5.00
C PHE A 155 16.00 -1.65 -6.31
N LYS A 156 16.18 -0.46 -6.90
CA LYS A 156 17.07 -0.27 -8.07
C LYS A 156 18.49 -0.77 -7.79
N SER A 157 18.98 -0.62 -6.55
CA SER A 157 20.31 -1.12 -6.16
C SER A 157 20.47 -2.65 -6.20
N ILE A 158 19.36 -3.40 -6.25
CA ILE A 158 19.34 -4.87 -6.29
C ILE A 158 19.27 -5.37 -7.75
N ARG A 159 19.07 -4.46 -8.71
CA ARG A 159 18.99 -4.76 -10.14
C ARG A 159 19.92 -3.84 -10.94
N PRO A 160 21.12 -4.29 -11.35
CA PRO A 160 21.92 -3.54 -12.32
C PRO A 160 21.36 -3.57 -13.75
N VAL A 161 20.26 -4.30 -14.00
CA VAL A 161 19.61 -4.42 -15.32
C VAL A 161 18.18 -3.89 -15.22
N GLU A 162 17.79 -3.06 -16.20
CA GLU A 162 16.51 -2.35 -16.24
C GLU A 162 15.30 -3.23 -15.89
N PRO A 163 14.22 -2.65 -15.32
CA PRO A 163 13.03 -3.41 -14.95
C PRO A 163 12.34 -3.91 -16.22
N VAL A 164 12.63 -5.15 -16.61
CA VAL A 164 11.79 -5.93 -17.53
C VAL A 164 10.39 -6.02 -16.93
N GLU A 165 9.36 -5.79 -17.75
CA GLU A 165 7.95 -5.97 -17.38
C GLU A 165 7.73 -7.31 -16.65
N GLY A 166 6.99 -7.28 -15.54
CA GLY A 166 6.84 -8.42 -14.62
C GLY A 166 7.67 -8.28 -13.34
N THR A 167 7.55 -7.14 -12.64
CA THR A 167 8.25 -6.92 -11.37
C THR A 167 7.97 -8.05 -10.37
N ASN A 168 9.02 -8.60 -9.76
CA ASN A 168 8.93 -9.71 -8.78
C ASN A 168 8.35 -9.26 -7.42
N TYR A 169 7.75 -8.07 -7.37
CA TYR A 169 7.09 -7.51 -6.20
C TYR A 169 5.95 -6.57 -6.60
N VAL A 170 4.98 -6.40 -5.71
CA VAL A 170 3.83 -5.52 -5.86
C VAL A 170 3.70 -4.67 -4.60
N ILE A 171 3.82 -3.35 -4.73
CA ILE A 171 3.60 -2.40 -3.63
C ILE A 171 2.19 -1.81 -3.75
N LYS A 172 1.37 -2.02 -2.72
CA LYS A 172 -0.01 -1.52 -2.66
C LYS A 172 -0.25 -0.70 -1.41
N GLU A 173 -1.10 0.31 -1.55
CA GLU A 173 -1.67 1.01 -0.41
C GLU A 173 -2.62 0.06 0.33
N MET A 174 -2.43 -0.03 1.64
CA MET A 174 -3.18 -0.95 2.48
C MET A 174 -4.58 -0.38 2.77
N THR A 175 -5.62 -1.04 2.26
CA THR A 175 -7.02 -0.68 2.53
C THR A 175 -7.53 -1.47 3.73
N THR A 176 -7.51 -2.79 3.62
CA THR A 176 -7.83 -3.74 4.68
C THR A 176 -6.86 -4.90 4.57
N PRO A 177 -5.96 -5.10 5.56
CA PRO A 177 -4.91 -6.12 5.46
C PRO A 177 -5.43 -7.52 5.08
N HIS A 178 -6.55 -7.93 5.68
CA HIS A 178 -7.19 -9.21 5.41
C HIS A 178 -7.70 -9.33 3.97
N GLY A 179 -8.38 -8.29 3.47
CA GLY A 179 -8.97 -8.28 2.13
C GLY A 179 -7.93 -8.20 1.04
N ASP A 180 -6.90 -7.37 1.23
CA ASP A 180 -5.83 -7.17 0.26
C ASP A 180 -4.99 -8.45 0.10
N LEU A 181 -4.63 -9.12 1.22
CA LEU A 181 -3.89 -10.39 1.18
C LEU A 181 -4.72 -11.53 0.60
N ALA A 182 -6.00 -11.64 0.99
CA ALA A 182 -6.89 -12.68 0.46
C ALA A 182 -7.11 -12.55 -1.04
N ARG A 183 -7.25 -11.31 -1.53
CA ARG A 183 -7.37 -11.06 -2.96
C ARG A 183 -6.11 -11.49 -3.69
N TYR A 184 -4.94 -11.08 -3.19
CA TYR A 184 -3.65 -11.47 -3.78
C TYR A 184 -3.46 -12.99 -3.84
N ILE A 185 -3.73 -13.73 -2.76
CA ILE A 185 -3.64 -15.20 -2.75
C ILE A 185 -4.68 -15.82 -3.68
N GLY A 186 -5.93 -15.40 -3.58
CA GLY A 186 -7.04 -15.97 -4.36
C GLY A 186 -6.88 -15.74 -5.86
N GLU A 187 -6.49 -14.54 -6.29
CA GLU A 187 -6.21 -14.24 -7.70
C GLU A 187 -5.02 -15.06 -8.23
N SER A 188 -3.96 -15.18 -7.43
CA SER A 188 -2.76 -15.93 -7.82
C SER A 188 -2.96 -17.43 -7.86
N LEU A 189 -3.87 -17.97 -7.04
CA LEU A 189 -4.25 -19.39 -7.12
C LEU A 189 -5.16 -19.63 -8.33
N LYS A 190 -6.14 -18.76 -8.60
CA LYS A 190 -7.07 -18.88 -9.74
C LYS A 190 -6.38 -18.82 -11.10
N SER A 191 -5.28 -18.08 -11.20
CA SER A 191 -4.49 -17.99 -12.43
C SER A 191 -3.59 -19.21 -12.67
N LYS A 192 -3.38 -20.06 -11.65
CA LYS A 192 -2.63 -21.32 -11.76
C LYS A 192 -3.61 -22.48 -11.97
N ASN A 193 -3.19 -23.54 -12.65
CA ASN A 193 -3.96 -24.79 -12.68
C ASN A 193 -3.97 -25.38 -11.25
N VAL A 194 -5.01 -25.05 -10.50
CA VAL A 194 -5.16 -25.34 -9.06
C VAL A 194 -5.09 -26.83 -8.74
N SER A 195 -5.46 -27.70 -9.69
CA SER A 195 -5.52 -29.16 -9.51
C SER A 195 -4.18 -29.80 -9.14
N ASP A 196 -3.06 -29.15 -9.45
CA ASP A 196 -1.73 -29.78 -9.40
C ASP A 196 -0.90 -29.31 -8.19
N ILE A 197 -1.39 -28.33 -7.41
CA ILE A 197 -0.66 -27.77 -6.28
C ILE A 197 -0.86 -28.68 -5.04
N LYS A 198 0.20 -29.35 -4.60
CA LYS A 198 0.21 -30.19 -3.39
C LYS A 198 0.50 -29.39 -2.13
N GLU A 199 1.29 -28.33 -2.23
CA GLU A 199 1.74 -27.53 -1.09
C GLU A 199 1.60 -26.02 -1.35
N ILE A 200 1.07 -25.29 -0.37
CA ILE A 200 0.96 -23.83 -0.39
C ILE A 200 1.72 -23.27 0.80
N LYS A 201 2.76 -22.47 0.56
CA LYS A 201 3.55 -21.79 1.60
C LYS A 201 3.23 -20.30 1.63
N ILE A 202 2.73 -19.82 2.75
CA ILE A 202 2.43 -18.40 3.00
C ILE A 202 3.42 -17.90 4.05
N LYS A 203 4.26 -16.94 3.69
CA LYS A 203 5.27 -16.37 4.60
C LYS A 203 5.05 -14.88 4.77
N HIS A 204 4.84 -14.49 6.02
CA HIS A 204 4.82 -13.11 6.43
C HIS A 204 6.22 -12.65 6.85
N PHE A 205 6.74 -11.58 6.25
CA PHE A 205 8.00 -10.97 6.67
C PHE A 205 7.71 -9.79 7.60
N ALA A 206 8.30 -9.83 8.80
CA ALA A 206 8.22 -8.76 9.78
C ALA A 206 9.60 -8.11 9.97
N GLY A 207 9.67 -6.78 9.85
CA GLY A 207 10.90 -6.01 10.04
C GLY A 207 11.02 -5.54 11.49
N GLY A 208 11.68 -6.33 12.34
CA GLY A 208 12.03 -5.98 13.72
C GLY A 208 10.93 -6.16 14.79
N LYS A 209 11.38 -6.54 15.99
CA LYS A 209 10.71 -6.69 17.31
C LYS A 209 9.36 -7.43 17.31
N ASP A 210 9.32 -8.58 18.01
CA ASP A 210 8.25 -9.59 18.25
C ASP A 210 6.77 -9.15 18.30
N ASP A 211 6.49 -7.86 18.46
CA ASP A 211 5.18 -7.28 18.67
C ASP A 211 4.28 -7.33 17.42
N ASP A 212 4.87 -7.45 16.22
CA ASP A 212 4.13 -7.55 14.96
C ASP A 212 3.68 -8.98 14.63
N ALA A 213 4.44 -10.02 15.01
CA ALA A 213 4.07 -11.41 14.75
C ALA A 213 2.73 -11.80 15.38
N SER A 214 2.47 -11.29 16.60
CA SER A 214 1.21 -11.55 17.33
C SER A 214 0.02 -10.78 16.76
N LYS A 215 0.24 -9.53 16.32
CA LYS A 215 -0.81 -8.66 15.76
C LYS A 215 -1.25 -9.11 14.37
N LEU A 216 -0.36 -9.76 13.63
CA LEU A 216 -0.59 -10.18 12.25
C LEU A 216 -0.99 -11.66 12.14
N LYS A 217 -1.01 -12.39 13.26
CA LYS A 217 -1.50 -13.78 13.32
C LYS A 217 -2.92 -13.92 12.75
N SER A 218 -3.83 -13.00 13.07
CA SER A 218 -5.21 -13.08 12.54
C SER A 218 -5.28 -12.96 11.02
N ILE A 219 -4.35 -12.21 10.42
CA ILE A 219 -4.23 -12.04 8.97
C ILE A 219 -3.68 -13.32 8.35
N LEU A 220 -2.68 -13.92 8.98
CA LEU A 220 -2.09 -15.19 8.56
C LEU A 220 -3.12 -16.34 8.62
N ASP A 221 -3.86 -16.45 9.73
CA ASP A 221 -4.95 -17.44 9.89
C ASP A 221 -6.05 -17.24 8.82
N TYR A 222 -6.33 -16.00 8.43
CA TYR A 222 -7.30 -15.68 7.39
C TYR A 222 -6.78 -16.05 5.99
N ALA A 223 -5.52 -15.75 5.71
CA ALA A 223 -4.84 -16.13 4.47
C ALA A 223 -4.82 -17.65 4.28
N GLU A 224 -4.52 -18.39 5.34
CA GLU A 224 -4.54 -19.85 5.36
C GLU A 224 -5.94 -20.39 5.01
N LYS A 225 -6.99 -19.82 5.61
CA LYS A 225 -8.39 -20.21 5.29
C LYS A 225 -8.74 -19.94 3.83
N VAL A 226 -8.30 -18.82 3.26
CA VAL A 226 -8.54 -18.48 1.86
C VAL A 226 -7.83 -19.49 0.96
N ALA A 227 -6.55 -19.80 1.22
CA ALA A 227 -5.81 -20.81 0.47
C ALA A 227 -6.47 -22.20 0.54
N LYS A 228 -6.90 -22.64 1.73
CA LYS A 228 -7.62 -23.92 1.91
C LYS A 228 -8.98 -23.96 1.21
N ASN A 229 -9.68 -22.84 1.11
CA ASN A 229 -10.96 -22.78 0.40
C ASN A 229 -10.77 -22.83 -1.12
N GLU A 230 -9.75 -22.15 -1.63
CA GLU A 230 -9.45 -22.12 -3.07
C GLU A 230 -8.76 -23.41 -3.53
N ASN A 231 -7.97 -24.07 -2.66
CA ASN A 231 -7.38 -25.38 -2.92
C ASN A 231 -7.51 -26.32 -1.71
N PRO A 232 -8.63 -27.07 -1.59
CA PRO A 232 -8.91 -27.92 -0.44
C PRO A 232 -7.99 -29.13 -0.27
N ASN A 233 -7.31 -29.54 -1.34
CA ASN A 233 -6.47 -30.74 -1.34
C ASN A 233 -5.00 -30.45 -1.04
N SER A 234 -4.57 -29.18 -1.04
CA SER A 234 -3.19 -28.82 -0.72
C SER A 234 -2.93 -28.81 0.78
N ASN A 235 -1.70 -29.15 1.17
CA ASN A 235 -1.15 -28.82 2.47
C ASN A 235 -0.82 -27.31 2.52
N VAL A 236 -1.36 -26.57 3.48
CA VAL A 236 -1.11 -25.13 3.61
C VAL A 236 -0.26 -24.85 4.84
N LEU A 237 0.93 -24.28 4.63
CA LEU A 237 1.86 -23.86 5.67
C LEU A 237 1.93 -22.34 5.74
N ALA A 238 1.47 -21.76 6.84
CA ALA A 238 1.50 -20.32 7.07
C ALA A 238 2.47 -20.00 8.21
N THR A 239 3.49 -19.17 7.94
CA THR A 239 4.57 -18.86 8.89
C THR A 239 4.92 -17.38 8.92
N VAL A 240 5.47 -16.92 10.03
CA VAL A 240 6.09 -15.60 10.17
C VAL A 240 7.60 -15.77 10.14
N GLU A 241 8.27 -14.99 9.31
CA GLU A 241 9.71 -14.89 9.21
C GLU A 241 10.12 -13.50 9.74
N VAL A 242 10.76 -13.48 10.90
CA VAL A 242 11.26 -12.25 11.51
C VAL A 242 12.63 -11.95 10.93
N ILE A 243 12.77 -10.79 10.30
CA ILE A 243 14.05 -10.31 9.81
C ILE A 243 14.58 -9.31 10.83
N GLU A 244 15.68 -9.66 11.49
CA GLU A 244 16.36 -8.77 12.43
C GLU A 244 17.01 -7.61 11.67
N PRO A 245 16.89 -6.36 12.16
CA PRO A 245 17.55 -5.23 11.54
C PRO A 245 19.07 -5.39 11.65
N GLN A 246 19.77 -5.35 10.52
CA GLN A 246 21.23 -5.35 10.52
C GLN A 246 21.78 -4.03 11.09
N GLN A 247 22.91 -4.11 11.79
CA GLN A 247 23.72 -2.93 12.07
C GLN A 247 24.23 -2.38 10.73
N ASN A 248 24.30 -1.06 10.59
CA ASN A 248 24.88 -0.49 9.39
C ASN A 248 26.39 -0.80 9.34
N GLU A 249 27.00 -0.67 8.15
CA GLU A 249 28.42 -0.95 7.91
C GLU A 249 29.37 -0.17 8.83
N SER A 250 28.89 0.93 9.43
CA SER A 250 29.63 1.75 10.39
C SER A 250 29.52 1.28 11.86
N GLY A 251 28.84 0.16 12.13
CA GLY A 251 28.62 -0.35 13.49
C GLY A 251 27.68 0.51 14.34
N LEU A 252 26.99 1.49 13.74
CA LEU A 252 26.00 2.31 14.42
C LEU A 252 24.69 1.53 14.56
N LYS A 253 24.00 1.80 15.67
CA LYS A 253 22.69 1.19 15.95
C LYS A 253 21.70 1.54 14.82
N PRO A 254 20.95 0.56 14.28
CA PRO A 254 19.96 0.82 13.24
C PRO A 254 18.95 1.87 13.70
N MET A 255 18.62 2.83 12.83
CA MET A 255 17.71 3.91 13.18
C MET A 255 16.26 3.38 13.27
N SER A 256 15.44 4.05 14.08
CA SER A 256 14.00 3.75 14.19
C SER A 256 13.15 4.89 13.67
N ALA A 257 11.97 4.58 13.13
CA ALA A 257 11.03 5.60 12.62
C ALA A 257 10.73 6.69 13.67
N THR A 258 10.54 6.30 14.93
CA THR A 258 10.30 7.23 16.04
C THR A 258 11.48 8.18 16.25
N GLN A 259 12.70 7.66 16.21
CA GLN A 259 13.90 8.48 16.39
C GLN A 259 14.05 9.49 15.26
N VAL A 260 13.91 9.05 14.00
CA VAL A 260 14.01 9.93 12.82
C VAL A 260 13.02 11.09 12.90
N ARG A 261 11.76 10.82 13.29
CA ARG A 261 10.73 11.85 13.46
C ARG A 261 11.05 12.81 14.60
N ASN A 262 11.42 12.27 15.77
CA ASN A 262 11.71 13.09 16.94
C ASN A 262 12.88 14.04 16.67
N ASP A 263 13.90 13.58 15.94
CA ASP A 263 15.04 14.43 15.60
C ASP A 263 14.66 15.51 14.58
N ALA A 264 13.81 15.23 13.59
CA ALA A 264 13.26 16.26 12.70
C ALA A 264 12.38 17.29 13.44
N TYR A 265 11.61 16.86 14.44
CA TYR A 265 10.82 17.77 15.25
C TYR A 265 11.69 18.64 16.17
N LYS A 266 12.80 18.11 16.68
CA LYS A 266 13.78 18.92 17.44
C LYS A 266 14.41 20.01 16.58
N THR A 267 14.76 19.71 15.32
CA THR A 267 15.33 20.72 14.40
C THR A 267 14.33 21.80 14.00
N TYR A 268 13.02 21.50 14.08
CA TYR A 268 11.99 22.53 14.00
C TYR A 268 11.97 23.42 15.25
N LEU A 269 12.06 22.82 16.45
CA LEU A 269 12.00 23.55 17.72
C LEU A 269 13.20 24.47 17.96
N ASP A 270 14.39 24.08 17.50
CA ASP A 270 15.62 24.87 17.62
C ASP A 270 15.89 25.82 16.43
N SER A 271 15.00 25.82 15.43
CA SER A 271 15.11 26.61 14.20
C SER A 271 16.29 26.27 13.28
N SER A 272 16.97 25.14 13.50
CA SER A 272 18.07 24.68 12.61
C SER A 272 17.57 24.08 11.29
N GLY A 273 16.31 23.64 11.25
CA GLY A 273 15.65 23.15 10.04
C GLY A 273 16.33 21.90 9.44
N TYR A 274 16.16 21.71 8.13
CA TYR A 274 16.78 20.57 7.42
C TYR A 274 18.31 20.56 7.57
N ASN A 275 18.94 21.73 7.69
CA ASN A 275 20.39 21.83 7.87
C ASN A 275 20.86 21.20 9.18
N GLY A 276 20.11 21.35 10.27
CA GLY A 276 20.40 20.71 11.56
C GLY A 276 20.05 19.22 11.62
N TRP A 277 19.32 18.68 10.64
CA TRP A 277 18.96 17.26 10.62
C TRP A 277 20.19 16.37 10.42
N LEU A 278 20.27 15.27 11.17
CA LEU A 278 21.47 14.42 11.24
C LEU A 278 21.91 13.94 9.86
N LYS A 279 23.21 14.03 9.58
CA LYS A 279 23.81 13.64 8.30
C LYS A 279 23.48 12.19 7.92
N GLN A 280 23.45 11.28 8.89
CA GLN A 280 23.09 9.88 8.64
C GLN A 280 21.71 9.70 7.99
N TYR A 281 20.72 10.55 8.34
CA TYR A 281 19.39 10.48 7.73
C TYR A 281 19.43 11.02 6.30
N LYS A 282 20.17 12.11 6.08
CA LYS A 282 20.37 12.68 4.75
C LYS A 282 21.05 11.70 3.82
N ASP A 283 22.10 11.03 4.29
CA ASP A 283 22.83 10.03 3.53
C ASP A 283 21.93 8.82 3.21
N PHE A 284 21.14 8.33 4.17
CA PHE A 284 20.21 7.21 3.96
C PHE A 284 19.09 7.52 2.96
N TYR A 285 18.45 8.67 3.09
CA TYR A 285 17.35 9.07 2.21
C TYR A 285 17.83 9.66 0.86
N GLY A 286 19.11 10.05 0.78
CA GLY A 286 19.75 10.55 -0.42
C GLY A 286 19.00 11.73 -1.04
N PRO A 287 18.71 11.72 -2.35
CA PRO A 287 17.98 12.79 -3.03
C PRO A 287 16.58 13.07 -2.45
N MET A 288 15.95 12.08 -1.81
CA MET A 288 14.61 12.22 -1.22
C MET A 288 14.64 12.76 0.22
N ALA A 289 15.82 12.99 0.79
CA ALA A 289 15.99 13.38 2.19
C ALA A 289 15.22 14.65 2.58
N GLN A 290 15.29 15.70 1.74
CA GLN A 290 14.59 16.94 2.00
C GLN A 290 13.06 16.74 1.95
N GLN A 291 12.56 16.04 0.95
CA GLN A 291 11.13 15.77 0.82
C GLN A 291 10.59 14.95 2.00
N ILE A 292 11.33 13.93 2.43
CA ILE A 292 10.96 13.13 3.61
C ILE A 292 10.96 14.00 4.87
N TYR A 293 11.98 14.85 5.05
CA TYR A 293 12.03 15.79 6.17
C TYR A 293 10.81 16.74 6.19
N GLU A 294 10.48 17.33 5.05
CA GLU A 294 9.32 18.23 4.91
C GLU A 294 8.00 17.51 5.18
N GLU A 295 7.87 16.28 4.72
CA GLU A 295 6.70 15.44 5.01
C GLU A 295 6.59 15.09 6.49
N ILE A 296 7.70 14.80 7.18
CA ILE A 296 7.71 14.62 8.65
C ILE A 296 7.14 15.85 9.36
N LEU A 297 7.50 17.06 8.90
CA LEU A 297 7.02 18.32 9.46
C LEU A 297 5.60 18.71 9.00
N ASN A 298 5.02 18.04 8.02
CA ASN A 298 3.71 18.39 7.49
C ASN A 298 2.61 18.53 8.55
N PRO A 299 2.49 17.64 9.56
CA PRO A 299 1.52 17.79 10.64
C PRO A 299 1.62 19.14 11.39
N ILE A 300 2.82 19.69 11.53
CA ILE A 300 3.06 21.02 12.14
C ILE A 300 2.49 22.12 11.23
N TYR A 301 2.77 22.05 9.92
CA TYR A 301 2.22 23.01 8.95
C TYR A 301 0.70 22.96 8.84
N GLU A 302 0.10 21.77 9.00
CA GLU A 302 -1.36 21.61 9.10
C GLU A 302 -1.94 22.27 10.36
N LEU A 303 -1.26 22.18 11.51
CA LEU A 303 -1.68 22.89 12.72
C LEU A 303 -1.62 24.41 12.52
N ARG A 304 -0.55 24.91 11.90
CA ARG A 304 -0.42 26.34 11.57
C ARG A 304 -1.53 26.80 10.62
N ARG A 305 -1.84 26.03 9.58
CA ARG A 305 -2.96 26.31 8.65
C ARG A 305 -4.33 26.33 9.32
N ARG A 306 -4.49 25.63 10.45
CA ARG A 306 -5.71 25.66 11.27
C ARG A 306 -5.78 26.86 12.23
N GLY A 307 -4.77 27.73 12.21
CA GLY A 307 -4.71 28.92 13.05
C GLY A 307 -4.26 28.64 14.49
N ILE A 308 -3.59 27.51 14.74
CA ILE A 308 -2.94 27.25 16.03
C ILE A 308 -1.69 28.14 16.11
N SER A 309 -1.48 28.80 17.25
CA SER A 309 -0.32 29.69 17.44
C SER A 309 0.99 28.91 17.43
N ASP A 310 2.09 29.55 17.00
CA ASP A 310 3.40 28.88 16.97
C ASP A 310 3.85 28.41 18.37
N GLU A 311 3.52 29.16 19.43
CA GLU A 311 3.80 28.75 20.81
C GLU A 311 3.05 27.46 21.20
N GLU A 312 1.76 27.36 20.84
CA GLU A 312 0.96 26.16 21.11
C GLU A 312 1.48 24.97 20.27
N ILE A 313 1.86 25.19 19.01
CA ILE A 313 2.47 24.17 18.14
C ILE A 313 3.77 23.64 18.75
N GLN A 314 4.65 24.52 19.23
CA GLN A 314 5.89 24.11 19.88
C GLN A 314 5.63 23.27 21.13
N ASN A 315 4.66 23.66 21.96
CA ASN A 315 4.30 22.90 23.17
C ASN A 315 3.74 21.50 22.83
N LEU A 316 2.84 21.41 21.84
CA LEU A 316 2.32 20.12 21.36
C LEU A 316 3.42 19.23 20.78
N THR A 317 4.40 19.83 20.10
CA THR A 317 5.54 19.11 19.51
C THR A 317 6.47 18.57 20.60
N ARG A 318 6.78 19.38 21.63
CA ARG A 318 7.55 18.93 22.81
C ARG A 318 6.85 17.79 23.54
N GLU A 319 5.55 17.94 23.83
CA GLU A 319 4.75 16.91 24.51
C GLU A 319 4.75 15.59 23.71
N TYR A 320 4.64 15.65 22.38
CA TYR A 320 4.71 14.46 21.54
C TYR A 320 6.08 13.78 21.61
N ILE A 321 7.18 14.53 21.53
CA ILE A 321 8.55 13.98 21.61
C ILE A 321 8.76 13.28 22.95
N GLU A 322 8.30 13.89 24.05
CA GLU A 322 8.51 13.39 25.42
C GLU A 322 7.61 12.19 25.76
N THR A 323 6.34 12.22 25.32
CA THR A 323 5.33 11.26 25.79
C THR A 323 4.88 10.26 24.73
N GLY A 324 5.20 10.50 23.46
CA GLY A 324 4.68 9.75 22.31
C GLY A 324 3.16 9.91 22.10
N LYS A 325 2.49 10.81 22.81
CA LYS A 325 1.03 11.00 22.70
C LYS A 325 0.71 11.98 21.58
N LEU A 326 -0.16 11.55 20.66
CA LEU A 326 -0.64 12.40 19.58
C LEU A 326 -1.36 13.65 20.11
N PRO A 327 -1.08 14.84 19.55
CA PRO A 327 -1.80 16.07 19.88
C PRO A 327 -3.31 15.91 19.74
N LYS A 328 -4.05 16.18 20.82
CA LYS A 328 -5.51 16.24 20.77
C LYS A 328 -5.90 17.60 20.18
N THR A 329 -6.04 17.69 18.86
CA THR A 329 -6.61 18.89 18.25
C THR A 329 -8.06 19.03 18.73
N SER A 330 -8.29 19.92 19.70
CA SER A 330 -9.65 20.16 20.18
C SER A 330 -10.49 20.66 19.01
N LYS A 331 -11.64 20.02 18.74
CA LYS A 331 -12.59 20.47 17.72
C LYS A 331 -13.23 21.79 18.18
N LYS A 332 -12.50 22.90 18.14
CA LYS A 332 -13.02 24.23 18.47
C LYS A 332 -13.04 25.11 17.22
N ALA A 333 -14.05 24.87 16.36
CA ALA A 333 -14.68 25.90 15.51
C ALA A 333 -15.91 25.37 14.75
N ALA A 334 -16.72 24.49 15.36
CA ALA A 334 -18.11 24.37 14.88
C ALA A 334 -18.85 25.63 15.36
N LYS A 335 -18.88 26.66 14.50
CA LYS A 335 -19.63 27.92 14.58
C LYS A 335 -20.62 28.00 15.76
N LYS A 336 -20.20 28.65 16.84
CA LYS A 336 -21.10 29.53 17.62
C LYS A 336 -21.44 30.71 16.71
N ARG A 337 -22.47 30.60 15.88
CA ARG A 337 -23.10 31.74 15.22
C ARG A 337 -24.58 31.75 15.54
N GLY A 338 -24.97 32.75 16.32
CA GLY A 338 -26.25 33.47 16.22
C GLY A 338 -27.54 32.65 16.35
N GLY A 339 -28.06 32.58 17.56
CA GLY A 339 -29.43 32.17 17.82
C GLY A 339 -29.90 32.75 19.13
N THR A 340 -29.99 34.08 19.20
CA THR A 340 -30.81 34.78 20.19
C THR A 340 -32.25 34.27 20.06
N ARG A 341 -32.62 33.30 20.89
CA ARG A 341 -34.02 33.05 21.23
C ARG A 341 -34.17 33.07 22.73
N SER A 342 -34.57 34.25 23.19
CA SER A 342 -35.30 34.53 24.40
C SER A 342 -36.28 33.41 24.80
N GLY A 343 -36.33 33.13 26.10
CA GLY A 343 -37.57 32.82 26.83
C GLY A 343 -38.36 31.59 26.39
N GLY A 344 -38.20 30.50 27.14
CA GLY A 344 -39.06 29.32 26.97
C GLY A 344 -38.81 28.25 28.01
N THR A 345 -39.26 28.50 29.23
CA THR A 345 -39.39 27.49 30.29
C THR A 345 -40.19 26.26 29.84
N ARG A 346 -39.76 25.09 30.34
CA ARG A 346 -40.48 23.79 30.47
C ARG A 346 -40.67 22.94 29.21
N SER A 347 -40.02 21.76 29.21
CA SER A 347 -40.66 20.44 29.33
C SER A 347 -39.97 19.34 28.52
N GLY A 348 -39.94 18.13 29.09
CA GLY A 348 -40.14 16.90 28.31
C GLY A 348 -38.92 16.26 27.65
N GLY A 349 -38.18 15.44 28.41
CA GLY A 349 -37.28 14.45 27.84
C GLY A 349 -38.05 13.37 27.05
N THR A 350 -37.48 12.90 25.94
CA THR A 350 -37.79 11.57 25.34
C THR A 350 -36.90 11.26 24.12
N LYS A 351 -35.61 10.98 24.31
CA LYS A 351 -34.81 10.24 23.29
C LYS A 351 -33.94 9.11 23.83
N ARG A 352 -34.08 8.73 25.11
CA ARG A 352 -33.34 7.63 25.74
C ARG A 352 -34.11 6.30 25.85
N ARG A 353 -35.31 6.20 25.25
CA ARG A 353 -36.26 5.08 25.48
C ARG A 353 -36.48 4.11 24.31
N GLN A 354 -35.70 4.17 23.22
CA GLN A 354 -35.87 3.26 22.09
C GLN A 354 -34.96 2.01 22.08
N LYS A 355 -33.92 1.92 22.93
CA LYS A 355 -33.04 0.72 22.95
C LYS A 355 -33.50 -0.42 23.87
N ASN A 356 -34.44 -0.19 24.80
CA ASN A 356 -34.88 -1.23 25.74
C ASN A 356 -36.17 -1.98 25.34
N SER A 357 -36.95 -1.54 24.34
CA SER A 357 -38.17 -2.27 23.92
C SER A 357 -37.88 -3.47 23.00
N LYS A 358 -36.82 -3.42 22.18
CA LYS A 358 -36.44 -4.56 21.32
C LYS A 358 -35.92 -5.77 22.11
N ARG A 359 -35.32 -5.56 23.29
CA ARG A 359 -34.83 -6.68 24.13
C ARG A 359 -35.94 -7.40 24.92
N LYS A 360 -37.09 -6.77 25.18
CA LYS A 360 -38.23 -7.42 25.85
C LYS A 360 -39.12 -8.23 24.88
N ARG A 361 -39.20 -7.87 23.59
CA ARG A 361 -40.05 -8.59 22.61
C ARG A 361 -39.51 -9.98 22.24
N ASN A 362 -38.20 -10.20 22.27
CA ASN A 362 -37.62 -11.51 21.93
C ASN A 362 -37.62 -12.53 23.09
N LYS A 363 -37.75 -12.08 24.36
CA LYS A 363 -37.86 -13.01 25.50
C LYS A 363 -39.26 -13.62 25.64
N THR A 364 -40.32 -12.93 25.25
CA THR A 364 -41.70 -13.45 25.28
C THR A 364 -41.99 -14.45 24.16
N LEU A 365 -41.37 -14.31 22.99
CA LEU A 365 -41.51 -15.26 21.86
C LEU A 365 -40.83 -16.62 22.12
N HIS A 366 -39.72 -16.65 22.85
CA HIS A 366 -39.07 -17.92 23.22
C HIS A 366 -39.82 -18.71 24.31
N HIS A 367 -40.58 -18.02 25.17
CA HIS A 367 -41.31 -18.68 26.24
C HIS A 367 -42.64 -19.31 25.79
N SER A 368 -43.30 -18.77 24.75
CA SER A 368 -44.53 -19.34 24.20
C SER A 368 -44.28 -20.62 23.38
N LYS A 369 -43.19 -20.68 22.60
CA LYS A 369 -42.81 -21.88 21.84
C LYS A 369 -42.42 -23.06 22.74
N LYS A 370 -41.85 -22.81 23.94
CA LYS A 370 -41.49 -23.87 24.90
C LYS A 370 -42.71 -24.47 25.63
N LYS A 371 -43.79 -23.69 25.83
CA LYS A 371 -45.07 -24.19 26.38
C LYS A 371 -45.87 -25.04 25.37
N LEU A 372 -45.87 -24.68 24.09
CA LEU A 372 -46.51 -25.47 23.02
C LEU A 372 -45.87 -26.84 22.79
N ARG A 373 -44.54 -26.97 22.98
CA ARG A 373 -43.85 -28.27 22.89
C ARG A 373 -44.14 -29.20 24.08
N LYS A 374 -44.35 -28.67 25.30
CA LYS A 374 -44.70 -29.52 26.46
C LYS A 374 -46.12 -30.10 26.38
N ASN A 375 -47.10 -29.35 25.86
CA ASN A 375 -48.47 -29.86 25.71
C ASN A 375 -48.65 -30.89 24.57
N LYS A 376 -47.77 -30.91 23.56
CA LYS A 376 -47.78 -31.97 22.53
C LYS A 376 -47.16 -33.28 23.01
N LEU A 377 -46.27 -33.26 24.00
CA LEU A 377 -45.69 -34.49 24.57
C LEU A 377 -46.60 -35.16 25.61
N THR A 378 -47.38 -34.40 26.37
CA THR A 378 -48.33 -34.97 27.34
C THR A 378 -49.55 -35.62 26.67
N LYS A 379 -50.03 -35.08 25.53
CA LYS A 379 -51.12 -35.69 24.74
C LYS A 379 -50.73 -36.98 23.99
N ARG A 380 -49.44 -37.29 23.89
CA ARG A 380 -48.94 -38.55 23.28
C ARG A 380 -48.71 -39.67 24.29
N LYS A 381 -48.82 -39.40 25.59
CA LYS A 381 -48.72 -40.41 26.66
C LYS A 381 -50.08 -40.82 27.26
N SER A 382 -51.18 -40.28 26.73
CA SER A 382 -52.55 -40.61 27.16
C SER A 382 -53.39 -41.18 26.01
N ARG A 383 -52.75 -41.81 25.03
CA ARG A 383 -53.38 -42.62 23.99
C ARG A 383 -52.71 -43.97 23.97
#